data_AF-W0L674-F1
#
_entry.id   AF-W0L674-F1
#
_cell.length_a   1.000
_cell.length_b   1.000
_cell.length_c   1.000
_cell.angle_alpha   90.00
_cell.angle_beta   90.00
_cell.angle_gamma   90.00
#
_symmetry.space_group_name_H-M   'P 1'
#
loop_
_entity.id
_entity.type
_entity.pdbx_description
1 polymer ?
#
loop_
_entity_poly.entity_id
_entity_poly.type
_entity_poly.pdbx_seq_one_letter_code
_entity_poly.pdbx_strand_id
1 'polypeptide(L)' 'MLVYTSTQARANISAVLDAATSGEPVEITRRDGSAAIVISKAEFEAYQKAKLDAEFDSLMQRHGRTVEVLTDR' A
#
# COMPACT_ATOMS: atom_id res chain seq x y z
N MET A 1 -4.85 14.22 5.04
CA MET A 1 -4.02 13.86 3.87
C MET A 1 -3.50 15.14 3.24
N LEU A 2 -2.18 15.26 3.06
CA LEU A 2 -1.57 16.40 2.36
C LEU A 2 -1.50 16.15 0.85
N VAL A 3 -1.57 17.21 0.05
CA VAL A 3 -1.48 17.11 -1.42
C VAL A 3 -0.41 18.07 -1.94
N TYR A 4 0.54 17.52 -2.69
CA TYR A 4 1.62 18.25 -3.32
C TYR A 4 1.60 18.01 -4.83
N THR A 5 1.94 19.04 -5.61
CA THR A 5 2.44 18.78 -6.97
C THR A 5 3.84 18.18 -6.89
N SER A 6 4.28 17.48 -7.94
CA SER A 6 5.64 16.93 -8.03
C SER A 6 6.75 17.98 -7.80
N THR A 7 6.52 19.24 -8.20
CA THR A 7 7.48 20.33 -7.95
C THR A 7 7.51 20.73 -6.47
N GLN A 8 6.35 20.89 -5.84
CA GLN A 8 6.29 21.23 -4.42
C GLN A 8 6.85 20.11 -3.54
N ALA A 9 6.57 18.84 -3.88
CA ALA A 9 7.10 17.69 -3.14
C ALA A 9 8.64 17.64 -3.19
N ARG A 10 9.24 17.91 -4.35
CA ARG A 10 10.70 17.97 -4.49
C ARG A 10 11.32 19.12 -3.70
N ALA A 11 10.68 20.29 -3.70
CA ALA A 11 11.15 21.45 -2.95
C ALA A 11 11.03 21.26 -1.42
N ASN A 12 10.12 20.40 -0.97
CA ASN A 12 9.79 20.20 0.45
C ASN A 12 9.94 18.74 0.89
N ILE A 13 10.93 18.01 0.36
CA ILE A 13 11.00 16.55 0.53
C ILE A 13 11.12 16.12 1.99
N SER A 14 11.82 16.88 2.84
CA SER A 14 11.90 16.60 4.28
C SER A 14 10.53 16.63 4.93
N ALA A 15 9.72 17.66 4.69
CA ALA A 15 8.37 17.77 5.24
C ALA A 15 7.44 16.66 4.75
N VAL A 16 7.60 16.23 3.49
CA VAL A 16 6.85 15.08 2.94
C VAL A 16 7.20 13.79 3.69
N LEU A 17 8.49 13.55 3.95
CA LEU A 17 8.93 12.37 4.69
C LEU A 17 8.54 12.42 6.17
N ASP A 18 8.62 13.59 6.81
CA ASP A 18 8.20 13.77 8.20
C ASP A 18 6.69 13.52 8.36
N ALA A 19 5.87 14.02 7.43
CA ALA A 19 4.44 13.73 7.40
C ALA A 19 4.18 12.23 7.22
N ALA A 20 4.79 11.61 6.20
CA ALA A 20 4.60 10.18 5.92
C ALA A 20 5.05 9.29 7.09
N THR A 21 6.16 9.60 7.75
CA THR A 21 6.68 8.80 8.87
C THR A 21 5.94 9.05 10.19
N SER A 22 5.23 10.17 10.33
CA SER A 22 4.30 10.44 11.44
C SER A 22 2.90 9.84 11.24
N GLY A 23 2.69 9.11 10.14
CA GLY A 23 1.42 8.44 9.82
C GLY A 23 0.42 9.33 9.08
N GLU A 24 0.85 10.46 8.53
CA GLU A 24 0.04 11.32 7.69
C GLU A 24 0.36 11.06 6.21
N PRO A 25 -0.57 10.43 5.44
CA PRO A 25 -0.34 10.17 4.02
C PRO A 25 -0.21 11.46 3.20
N VAL A 26 0.71 11.44 2.26
CA VAL A 26 0.93 12.55 1.32
C VAL A 26 0.68 12.09 -0.11
N GLU A 27 -0.26 12.73 -0.79
CA GLU A 27 -0.49 12.55 -2.22
C GLU A 27 0.40 13.50 -3.03
N ILE A 28 1.07 12.95 -4.05
CA ILE A 28 1.88 13.70 -5.00
C ILE A 28 1.25 13.56 -6.39
N THR A 29 0.78 14.67 -6.96
CA THR A 29 0.22 14.74 -8.31
C THR A 29 1.26 15.24 -9.32
N ARG A 30 1.31 14.59 -10.48
CA ARG A 30 2.11 15.00 -11.64
C ARG A 30 1.27 15.86 -12.59
N ARG A 31 1.94 16.56 -13.51
CA ARG A 31 1.28 17.42 -14.50
C ARG A 31 0.38 16.64 -15.46
N ASP A 32 0.69 15.37 -15.71
CA ASP A 32 -0.12 14.45 -16.52
C ASP A 32 -1.39 13.94 -15.80
N GLY A 33 -1.61 14.38 -14.55
CA GLY A 33 -2.75 13.97 -13.73
C GLY A 33 -2.54 12.67 -12.97
N SER A 34 -1.43 11.95 -13.17
CA SER A 34 -1.12 10.77 -12.37
C SER A 34 -0.74 11.16 -10.94
N ALA A 35 -1.09 10.30 -9.97
CA ALA A 35 -0.84 10.53 -8.56
C ALA A 35 -0.12 9.32 -7.92
N ALA A 36 0.68 9.60 -6.89
CA ALA A 36 1.29 8.59 -6.03
C ALA A 36 1.10 9.00 -4.57
N ILE A 37 1.00 8.02 -3.67
CA ILE A 37 0.90 8.26 -2.22
C ILE A 37 2.24 7.89 -1.57
N VAL A 38 2.71 8.76 -0.69
CA VAL A 38 3.84 8.51 0.22
C VAL A 38 3.26 8.25 1.61
N ILE A 39 3.59 7.09 2.17
CA ILE A 39 3.24 6.64 3.53
C ILE A 39 4.48 6.05 4.19
N SER A 40 4.39 5.74 5.49
CA SER A 40 5.46 5.02 6.16
C SER A 40 5.65 3.62 5.55
N LYS A 41 6.88 3.10 5.66
CA LYS A 41 7.18 1.72 5.24
C LYS A 41 6.30 0.70 5.98
N ALA A 42 6.08 0.91 7.28
CA ALA A 42 5.28 0.03 8.11
C ALA A 42 3.82 -0.07 7.63
N GLU A 43 3.21 1.06 7.27
CA GLU A 43 1.86 1.09 6.70
C GLU A 43 1.80 0.42 5.33
N PHE A 44 2.81 0.64 4.49
CA PHE A 44 2.90 -0.03 3.19
C PHE A 44 2.98 -1.55 3.34
N GLU A 45 3.82 -2.06 4.24
CA GLU A 45 3.96 -3.48 4.51
C GLU A 45 2.69 -4.09 5.11
N ALA A 46 2.03 -3.38 6.04
CA ALA A 46 0.75 -3.81 6.62
C ALA A 46 -0.35 -3.91 5.55
N TYR A 47 -0.43 -2.93 4.66
CA TYR A 47 -1.37 -2.96 3.53
C TYR A 47 -1.08 -4.11 2.56
N GLN A 48 0.20 -4.32 2.20
CA GLN A 48 0.59 -5.44 1.33
C GLN A 48 0.25 -6.79 1.96
N LYS A 49 0.52 -6.96 3.26
CA LYS A 49 0.17 -8.18 3.97
C LYS A 49 -1.34 -8.42 3.98
N ALA A 50 -2.14 -7.41 4.34
CA ALA A 50 -3.60 -7.54 4.35
C ALA A 50 -4.17 -7.87 2.96
N LYS A 51 -3.57 -7.31 1.89
CA LYS A 51 -3.95 -7.64 0.52
C LYS A 51 -3.63 -9.09 0.17
N LEU A 52 -2.44 -9.58 0.51
CA LEU A 52 -2.04 -10.97 0.28
C LEU A 52 -2.90 -11.95 1.07
N ASP A 53 -3.20 -11.65 2.34
CA ASP A 53 -4.06 -12.48 3.18
C ASP A 53 -5.47 -12.58 2.57
N ALA A 54 -6.05 -11.47 2.09
CA ALA A 54 -7.35 -11.47 1.42
C ALA A 54 -7.36 -12.24 0.08
N GLU A 55 -6.28 -12.14 -0.71
CA GLU A 55 -6.11 -12.92 -1.94
C GLU A 55 -5.99 -14.42 -1.64
N PHE A 56 -5.27 -14.78 -0.58
CA PHE A 56 -5.10 -16.15 -0.12
C PHE A 56 -6.42 -16.74 0.38
N ASP A 57 -7.18 -16.00 1.20
CA ASP A 57 -8.51 -16.40 1.67
C ASP A 57 -9.47 -16.66 0.51
N SER A 58 -9.46 -15.81 -0.52
CA SER A 58 -10.26 -16.00 -1.74
C SER A 58 -9.86 -17.27 -2.50
N LEU A 59 -8.57 -17.59 -2.54
CA LEU A 59 -8.07 -18.81 -3.18
C LEU A 59 -8.45 -20.06 -2.38
N MET A 60 -8.31 -20.02 -1.05
CA MET A 60 -8.71 -21.11 -0.16
C MET A 60 -10.23 -21.33 -0.13
N GLN A 61 -11.05 -20.28 -0.23
CA GLN A 61 -12.50 -20.46 -0.39
C GLN A 61 -12.85 -21.21 -1.67
N ARG A 62 -12.09 -21.00 -2.75
CA ARG A 62 -12.32 -21.63 -4.06
C ARG A 62 -11.77 -23.04 -4.16
N HIS A 63 -10.62 -23.30 -3.52
CA HIS A 63 -9.85 -24.52 -3.72
C HIS A 63 -9.54 -25.30 -2.43
N GLY A 64 -9.98 -24.82 -1.27
CA GLY A 64 -9.64 -25.37 0.05
C GLY A 64 -10.00 -26.84 0.19
N ARG A 65 -11.17 -27.24 -0.34
CA ARG A 65 -11.59 -28.66 -0.35
C ARG A 65 -10.63 -29.56 -1.12
N THR A 66 -10.03 -29.08 -2.21
CA THR A 66 -9.04 -29.85 -2.99
C THR A 66 -7.70 -29.92 -2.26
N VAL A 67 -7.31 -28.86 -1.55
CA VAL A 67 -6.07 -28.83 -0.75
C VAL A 67 -6.16 -29.76 0.46
N GLU A 68 -7.29 -29.77 1.17
CA GLU A 68 -7.54 -30.66 2.30
C GLU A 68 -7.41 -32.13 1.88
N VAL A 69 -8.02 -32.52 0.75
CA VAL A 69 -7.98 -33.90 0.23
C VAL A 69 -6.56 -34.33 -0.19
N LEU A 70 -5.69 -33.40 -0.59
CA LEU A 70 -4.30 -33.71 -0.93
C LEU A 70 -3.37 -33.76 0.29
N THR A 71 -3.74 -33.10 1.38
CA THR A 71 -2.95 -33.08 2.63
C THR A 71 -3.13 -34.36 3.44
N ASP A 72 -4.24 -35.08 3.23
CA ASP A 72 -4.59 -36.33 3.91
C ASP A 72 -4.15 -37.61 3.13
N ARG A 73 -3.26 -37.46 2.14
CA ARG A 73 -2.60 -38.56 1.40
C ARG A 73 -1.10 -38.57 1.66
#